data_AF-A0A2M7IZ32-F1
#
_entry.id   AF-A0A2M7IZ32-F1
#
_cell.length_a   1.000
_cell.length_b   1.000
_cell.length_c   1.000
_cell.angle_alpha   90.00
_cell.angle_beta   90.00
_cell.angle_gamma   90.00
#
_symmetry.space_group_name_H-M   'P 1'
#
loop_
_entity.id
_entity.type
_entity.pdbx_description
1 polymer ?
#
loop_
_entity_poly.entity_id
_entity_poly.type
_entity_poly.pdbx_seq_one_letter_code
_entity_poly.pdbx_strand_id
1 'polypeptide(L)'
;MTNNKILYIVVIVLALAVISGGLFFFLGNKSAPEEKATEPVAVAPTQEEMVDCGQAQDPGCFMNRMSGCLPVTTKMIGSDGATAIEITILGIENEKCHFQRKINNVVDLNCYFPKGTLNGDTLDQTFGNDKGLQKVVDDACSPAGW
;
A
#
# COMPACT_ATOMS: atom_id res chain seq x y z
N MET A 1 31.38 -33.09 30.17
CA MET A 1 32.47 -32.43 29.42
C MET A 1 31.83 -31.51 28.40
N THR A 2 31.59 -30.27 28.81
CA THR A 2 30.92 -29.26 27.99
C THR A 2 31.83 -28.88 26.83
N ASN A 3 31.29 -28.93 25.62
CA ASN A 3 32.04 -28.84 24.37
C ASN A 3 32.59 -27.42 24.14
N ASN A 4 33.77 -27.13 24.69
CA ASN A 4 34.52 -25.89 24.47
C ASN A 4 34.72 -25.56 22.96
N LYS A 5 34.63 -26.58 22.10
CA LYS A 5 34.68 -26.44 20.64
C LYS A 5 33.48 -25.69 20.05
N ILE A 6 32.27 -25.89 20.60
CA ILE A 6 31.06 -25.22 20.10
C ILE A 6 31.06 -23.75 20.50
N LEU A 7 31.47 -23.45 21.73
CA LEU A 7 31.62 -22.06 22.21
C LEU A 7 32.64 -21.29 21.35
N TYR A 8 33.76 -21.93 20.98
CA TYR A 8 34.79 -21.29 20.14
C TYR A 8 34.28 -20.98 18.72
N ILE A 9 33.48 -21.88 18.13
CA ILE A 9 32.88 -21.66 16.80
C ILE A 9 31.90 -20.48 16.84
N VAL A 10 31.07 -20.37 17.87
CA VAL A 10 30.11 -19.26 18.02
C VAL A 10 30.83 -17.91 18.17
N VAL A 11 31.92 -17.86 18.94
CA VAL A 11 32.72 -16.64 19.13
C VAL A 11 33.41 -16.20 17.83
N ILE A 12 33.94 -17.14 17.03
CA ILE A 12 34.57 -16.83 15.74
C ILE A 12 33.55 -16.25 14.74
N VAL A 13 32.35 -16.83 14.66
CA VAL A 13 31.30 -16.36 13.73
C VAL A 13 30.82 -14.96 14.10
N LEU A 14 30.65 -14.66 15.40
CA LEU A 14 30.27 -13.32 15.87
C LEU A 14 31.37 -12.28 15.59
N ALA A 15 32.65 -12.65 15.75
CA ALA A 15 33.75 -11.74 15.44
C ALA A 15 33.84 -11.41 13.93
N LEU A 16 33.59 -12.38 13.05
CA LEU A 16 33.59 -12.16 11.60
C LEU A 16 32.43 -11.28 11.14
N ALA A 17 31.25 -11.37 11.77
CA ALA A 17 30.08 -10.54 11.45
C ALA A 17 30.29 -9.06 11.79
N VAL A 18 31.06 -8.74 12.84
CA VAL A 18 31.40 -7.35 13.20
C VAL A 18 32.42 -6.76 12.22
N ILE A 19 33.34 -7.57 11.70
CA ILE A 19 34.36 -7.13 10.72
C ILE A 19 33.74 -6.88 9.34
N SER A 20 32.74 -7.67 8.92
CA SER A 20 32.02 -7.44 7.65
C SER A 20 30.94 -6.36 7.74
N GLY A 21 30.31 -6.18 8.91
CA GLY A 21 29.33 -5.10 9.16
C GLY A 21 29.96 -3.72 9.40
N GLY A 22 31.20 -3.67 9.92
CA GLY A 22 31.89 -2.42 10.24
C GLY A 22 32.65 -1.76 9.09
N LEU A 23 32.93 -2.46 7.99
CA LEU A 23 33.71 -1.92 6.86
C LEU A 23 32.87 -1.29 5.75
N PHE A 24 31.55 -1.51 5.71
CA PHE A 24 30.69 -1.00 4.64
C PHE A 24 30.14 0.43 4.87
N PHE A 25 30.48 1.07 6.00
CA PHE A 25 29.94 2.39 6.36
C PHE A 25 30.84 3.60 6.06
N PHE A 26 32.00 3.43 5.40
CA PHE A 26 32.99 4.52 5.26
C PHE A 26 33.46 4.87 3.84
N LEU A 27 32.70 4.57 2.79
CA LEU A 27 33.04 5.03 1.43
C LEU A 27 31.81 5.61 0.72
N GLY A 28 31.60 6.91 0.91
CA GLY A 28 30.56 7.67 0.24
C GLY A 28 30.58 9.17 0.51
N ASN A 29 31.75 9.81 0.59
CA ASN A 29 31.84 11.28 0.55
C ASN A 29 32.44 11.73 -0.79
N LYS A 30 31.58 12.09 -1.73
CA LYS A 30 31.95 12.96 -2.85
C LYS A 30 30.77 13.86 -3.22
N SER A 31 30.91 15.12 -2.76
CA SER A 31 30.22 16.33 -3.21
C SER A 31 28.75 16.49 -2.83
N ALA A 32 28.50 16.93 -1.59
CA ALA A 32 27.29 17.68 -1.25
C ALA A 32 27.53 19.19 -1.53
N PRO A 33 26.63 19.91 -2.24
CA PRO A 33 26.66 21.37 -2.33
C PRO A 33 26.35 21.99 -0.96
N GLU A 34 26.87 23.19 -0.71
CA GLU A 34 26.57 24.01 0.49
C GLU A 34 25.08 24.02 0.83
N GLU A 35 24.75 23.49 2.01
CA GLU A 35 23.44 23.59 2.62
C GLU A 35 23.27 25.00 3.20
N LYS A 36 22.57 25.84 2.43
CA LYS A 36 21.98 27.07 2.96
C LYS A 36 20.94 26.66 4.00
N ALA A 37 21.18 27.02 5.27
CA ALA A 37 20.25 26.80 6.37
C ALA A 37 18.84 27.24 5.95
N THR A 38 17.96 26.25 5.75
CA THR A 38 16.55 26.46 5.49
C THR A 38 15.82 25.81 6.66
N GLU A 39 14.98 26.62 7.29
CA GLU A 39 14.10 26.27 8.40
C GLU A 39 13.33 24.97 8.13
N PRO A 40 12.89 24.23 9.17
CA PRO A 40 12.16 22.99 8.99
C PRO A 40 10.83 23.28 8.29
N VAL A 41 10.81 23.06 6.97
CA VAL A 41 9.57 23.00 6.21
C VAL A 41 8.92 21.69 6.62
N ALA A 42 7.80 21.81 7.33
CA ALA A 42 6.86 20.70 7.48
C ALA A 42 6.58 20.16 6.08
N VAL A 43 6.97 18.91 5.82
CA VAL A 43 6.63 18.22 4.58
C VAL A 43 5.11 18.06 4.59
N ALA A 44 4.41 18.99 3.95
CA ALA A 44 3.03 18.76 3.55
C ALA A 44 3.05 17.50 2.67
N PRO A 45 2.18 16.50 2.93
CA PRO A 45 2.11 15.33 2.05
C PRO A 45 1.85 15.86 0.64
N THR A 46 2.72 15.48 -0.31
CA THR A 46 2.44 15.67 -1.73
C THR A 46 1.11 14.98 -1.99
N GLN A 47 0.05 15.77 -2.12
CA GLN A 47 -1.27 15.28 -2.43
C GLN A 47 -1.18 14.75 -3.86
N GLU A 48 -0.96 13.46 -4.01
CA GLU A 48 -0.95 12.82 -5.32
C GLU A 48 -2.29 13.09 -6.01
N GLU A 49 -2.22 13.53 -7.26
CA GLU A 49 -3.39 13.94 -8.02
C GLU A 49 -4.33 12.75 -8.24
N MET A 50 -5.61 12.92 -7.93
CA MET A 50 -6.65 11.93 -8.20
C MET A 50 -6.80 11.73 -9.71
N VAL A 51 -6.52 10.53 -10.21
CA VAL A 51 -6.68 10.22 -11.63
C VAL A 51 -8.00 9.53 -11.90
N ASP A 52 -8.76 10.05 -12.86
CA ASP A 52 -9.99 9.44 -13.35
C ASP A 52 -9.68 8.51 -14.53
N CYS A 53 -9.83 7.20 -14.32
CA CYS A 53 -9.72 6.20 -15.38
C CYS A 53 -11.00 6.07 -16.22
N GLY A 54 -11.97 6.97 -16.02
CA GLY A 54 -13.23 7.04 -16.73
C GLY A 54 -14.15 5.88 -16.37
N GLN A 55 -14.89 5.41 -17.37
CA GLN A 55 -15.63 4.16 -17.24
C GLN A 55 -14.65 3.00 -17.32
N ALA A 56 -14.93 1.85 -16.67
CA ALA A 56 -14.06 0.66 -16.55
C ALA A 56 -13.61 -0.03 -17.89
N GLN A 57 -13.63 0.71 -18.98
CA GLN A 57 -13.17 0.39 -20.33
C GLN A 57 -11.63 0.32 -20.40
N ASP A 58 -10.91 0.97 -19.48
CA ASP A 58 -9.46 0.81 -19.30
C ASP A 58 -9.14 0.21 -17.92
N PRO A 59 -9.20 -1.13 -17.78
CA PRO A 59 -8.81 -1.79 -16.54
C PRO A 59 -7.32 -1.59 -16.22
N GLY A 60 -6.47 -1.33 -17.21
CA GLY A 60 -5.04 -1.13 -17.00
C GLY A 60 -4.73 0.12 -16.19
N CYS A 61 -5.41 1.23 -16.50
CA CYS A 61 -5.28 2.50 -15.76
C CYS A 61 -5.53 2.29 -14.25
N PHE A 62 -6.66 1.69 -13.89
CA PHE A 62 -7.04 1.49 -12.49
C PHE A 62 -6.12 0.49 -11.79
N MET A 63 -5.85 -0.66 -12.41
CA MET A 63 -5.06 -1.73 -11.80
C MET A 63 -3.61 -1.31 -11.53
N ASN A 64 -3.00 -0.53 -12.42
CA ASN A 64 -1.65 0.00 -12.23
C ASN A 64 -1.57 0.89 -10.99
N ARG A 65 -2.54 1.79 -10.81
CA ARG A 65 -2.61 2.68 -9.64
C ARG A 65 -2.95 1.93 -8.35
N MET A 66 -3.86 0.96 -8.44
CA MET A 66 -4.24 0.12 -7.31
C MET A 66 -3.04 -0.63 -6.71
N SER A 67 -2.15 -1.17 -7.54
CA SER A 67 -0.95 -1.87 -7.07
C SER A 67 -0.04 -1.01 -6.18
N GLY A 68 -0.04 0.32 -6.40
CA GLY A 68 0.72 1.29 -5.64
C GLY A 68 -0.07 2.02 -4.56
N CYS A 69 -1.37 1.69 -4.38
CA CYS A 69 -2.29 2.47 -3.55
C CYS A 69 -2.29 3.96 -3.90
N LEU A 70 -2.18 4.28 -5.20
CA LEU A 70 -2.14 5.65 -5.69
C LEU A 70 -3.57 6.15 -5.93
N PRO A 71 -3.86 7.45 -5.73
CA PRO A 71 -5.17 8.02 -5.96
C PRO A 71 -5.71 7.75 -7.36
N VAL A 72 -6.86 7.09 -7.44
CA VAL A 72 -7.53 6.76 -8.70
C VAL A 72 -9.03 6.59 -8.50
N THR A 73 -9.83 7.00 -9.48
CA THR A 73 -11.27 6.72 -9.52
C THR A 73 -11.68 6.07 -10.84
N THR A 74 -12.71 5.23 -10.80
CA THR A 74 -13.36 4.70 -12.00
C THR A 74 -14.84 4.46 -11.73
N LYS A 75 -15.64 4.48 -12.79
CA LYS A 75 -17.08 4.27 -12.73
C LYS A 75 -17.52 3.08 -13.57
N MET A 76 -18.45 2.31 -13.04
CA MET A 76 -19.15 1.24 -13.76
C MET A 76 -20.64 1.52 -13.77
N ILE A 77 -21.29 1.22 -14.88
CA ILE A 77 -22.74 1.24 -15.00
C ILE A 77 -23.21 -0.20 -15.14
N GLY A 78 -24.14 -0.62 -14.29
CA GLY A 78 -24.76 -1.94 -14.32
C GLY A 78 -25.48 -2.19 -15.64
N SER A 79 -25.72 -3.46 -15.96
CA SER A 79 -26.47 -3.86 -17.15
C SER A 79 -27.93 -3.37 -17.15
N ASP A 80 -28.44 -3.01 -15.98
CA ASP A 80 -29.74 -2.36 -15.79
C ASP A 80 -29.77 -0.88 -16.25
N GLY A 81 -28.60 -0.28 -16.55
CA GLY A 81 -28.45 1.11 -16.94
C GLY A 81 -28.71 2.12 -15.81
N ALA A 82 -29.02 1.66 -14.60
CA ALA A 82 -29.47 2.49 -13.47
C ALA A 82 -28.54 2.39 -12.26
N THR A 83 -27.80 1.30 -12.12
CA THR A 83 -26.85 1.10 -11.02
C THR A 83 -25.49 1.67 -11.40
N ALA A 84 -25.12 2.81 -10.83
CA ALA A 84 -23.78 3.37 -10.92
C ALA A 84 -22.93 2.92 -9.73
N ILE A 85 -21.79 2.31 -10.03
CA ILE A 85 -20.79 1.93 -9.03
C ILE A 85 -19.57 2.81 -9.26
N GLU A 86 -19.21 3.59 -8.24
CA GLU A 86 -17.96 4.35 -8.22
C GLU A 86 -16.96 3.61 -7.33
N ILE A 87 -15.76 3.43 -7.85
CA ILE A 87 -14.64 2.83 -7.13
C ILE A 87 -13.55 3.88 -7.04
N THR A 88 -13.04 4.12 -5.84
CA THR A 88 -11.98 5.09 -5.59
C THR A 88 -10.92 4.48 -4.70
N ILE A 89 -9.65 4.72 -5.03
CA ILE A 89 -8.54 4.56 -4.11
C ILE A 89 -8.12 5.96 -3.73
N LEU A 90 -8.17 6.28 -2.44
CA LEU A 90 -7.88 7.62 -1.93
C LEU A 90 -6.40 7.81 -1.62
N GLY A 91 -5.66 6.72 -1.50
CA GLY A 91 -4.24 6.72 -1.20
C GLY A 91 -3.88 5.80 -0.05
N ILE A 92 -2.80 6.13 0.64
CA ILE A 92 -2.40 5.47 1.88
C ILE A 92 -2.91 6.29 3.08
N GLU A 93 -3.68 5.65 3.95
CA GLU A 93 -4.13 6.21 5.23
C GLU A 93 -3.75 5.23 6.35
N ASN A 94 -3.07 5.70 7.39
CA ASN A 94 -2.65 4.86 8.54
C ASN A 94 -1.93 3.57 8.09
N GLU A 95 -0.99 3.69 7.15
CA GLU A 95 -0.23 2.60 6.53
C GLU A 95 -1.04 1.57 5.72
N LYS A 96 -2.35 1.80 5.54
CA LYS A 96 -3.27 0.95 4.78
C LYS A 96 -3.71 1.65 3.49
N CYS A 97 -4.07 0.85 2.49
CA CYS A 97 -4.67 1.30 1.25
C CYS A 97 -6.13 1.69 1.52
N HIS A 98 -6.47 2.97 1.36
CA HIS A 98 -7.84 3.44 1.53
C HIS A 98 -8.60 3.28 0.22
N PHE A 99 -9.45 2.26 0.19
CA PHE A 99 -10.36 1.97 -0.90
C PHE A 99 -11.78 2.37 -0.51
N GLN A 100 -12.49 3.03 -1.42
CA GLN A 100 -13.88 3.42 -1.26
C GLN A 100 -14.69 2.85 -2.42
N ARG A 101 -15.89 2.35 -2.11
CA ARG A 101 -16.87 1.97 -3.12
C ARG A 101 -18.21 2.60 -2.80
N LYS A 102 -18.77 3.29 -3.79
CA LYS A 102 -20.13 3.83 -3.72
C LYS A 102 -21.04 3.14 -4.72
N ILE A 103 -22.26 2.83 -4.31
CA ILE A 103 -23.31 2.31 -5.20
C ILE A 103 -24.45 3.31 -5.16
N ASN A 104 -24.63 4.01 -6.28
CA ASN A 104 -25.51 5.18 -6.38
C ASN A 104 -25.26 6.12 -5.20
N ASN A 105 -26.31 6.50 -4.48
CA ASN A 105 -26.26 7.27 -3.24
C ASN A 105 -26.72 6.44 -2.03
N VAL A 106 -26.64 5.10 -2.13
CA VAL A 106 -27.27 4.18 -1.15
C VAL A 106 -26.22 3.45 -0.32
N VAL A 107 -25.13 3.02 -0.95
CA VAL A 107 -24.03 2.33 -0.26
C VAL A 107 -22.78 3.17 -0.40
N ASP A 108 -22.11 3.39 0.73
CA ASP A 108 -20.75 3.93 0.79
C ASP A 108 -19.94 3.01 1.70
N LEU A 109 -18.99 2.28 1.11
CA LEU A 109 -18.14 1.32 1.79
C LEU A 109 -16.72 1.87 1.82
N ASN A 110 -16.15 1.99 3.02
CA ASN A 110 -14.74 2.33 3.22
C ASN A 110 -13.97 1.08 3.62
N CYS A 111 -12.84 0.85 2.97
CA CYS A 111 -11.96 -0.27 3.25
C CYS A 111 -10.53 0.20 3.46
N TYR A 112 -9.88 -0.37 4.46
CA TYR A 112 -8.50 -0.11 4.81
C TYR A 112 -7.69 -1.40 4.68
N PHE A 113 -7.24 -1.68 3.46
CA PHE A 113 -6.50 -2.90 3.15
C PHE A 113 -5.03 -2.78 3.55
N PRO A 114 -4.44 -3.75 4.28
CA PRO A 114 -2.99 -3.79 4.46
C PRO A 114 -2.24 -3.75 3.12
N LYS A 115 -1.05 -3.14 3.07
CA LYS A 115 -0.24 -3.08 1.84
C LYS A 115 -0.05 -4.47 1.24
N GLY A 116 -0.24 -4.58 -0.07
CA GLY A 116 -0.12 -5.83 -0.82
C GLY A 116 -1.34 -6.76 -0.76
N THR A 117 -2.37 -6.45 0.05
CA THR A 117 -3.61 -7.25 0.10
C THR A 117 -4.65 -6.78 -0.91
N LEU A 118 -4.70 -5.48 -1.23
CA LEU A 118 -5.57 -4.98 -2.29
C LEU A 118 -5.03 -5.39 -3.67
N ASN A 119 -5.72 -6.33 -4.32
CA ASN A 119 -5.42 -6.86 -5.63
C ASN A 119 -6.72 -7.22 -6.37
N GLY A 120 -6.62 -7.76 -7.59
CA GLY A 120 -7.78 -8.11 -8.40
C GLY A 120 -8.75 -9.08 -7.72
N ASP A 121 -8.24 -10.11 -7.03
CA ASP A 121 -9.09 -11.10 -6.35
C ASP A 121 -9.78 -10.50 -5.12
N THR A 122 -9.06 -9.71 -4.33
CA THR A 122 -9.65 -9.04 -3.17
C THR A 122 -10.70 -8.02 -3.61
N LEU A 123 -10.43 -7.28 -4.70
CA LEU A 123 -11.39 -6.39 -5.32
C LEU A 123 -12.64 -7.15 -5.77
N ASP A 124 -12.48 -8.27 -6.47
CA ASP A 124 -13.59 -9.11 -6.94
C ASP A 124 -14.43 -9.65 -5.76
N GLN A 125 -13.78 -10.06 -4.67
CA GLN A 125 -14.45 -10.42 -3.41
C GLN A 125 -15.26 -9.26 -2.83
N THR A 126 -14.79 -8.01 -2.91
CA THR A 126 -15.60 -6.87 -2.43
C THR A 126 -16.93 -6.76 -3.17
N PHE A 127 -16.99 -7.19 -4.44
CA PHE A 127 -18.20 -7.23 -5.26
C PHE A 127 -19.09 -8.45 -5.01
N GLY A 128 -18.73 -9.31 -4.05
CA GLY A 128 -19.51 -10.50 -3.68
C GLY A 128 -19.16 -11.74 -4.49
N ASN A 129 -18.13 -11.69 -5.35
CA ASN A 129 -17.64 -12.85 -6.06
C ASN A 129 -16.71 -13.64 -5.16
N ASP A 130 -17.06 -14.88 -4.81
CA ASP A 130 -16.27 -15.67 -3.87
C ASP A 130 -14.88 -16.01 -4.43
N LYS A 131 -13.85 -15.58 -3.70
CA LYS A 131 -12.43 -15.87 -3.91
C LYS A 131 -11.80 -16.56 -2.69
N GLY A 132 -12.59 -16.89 -1.67
CA GLY A 132 -12.07 -17.35 -0.38
C GLY A 132 -11.39 -16.24 0.44
N LEU A 133 -11.62 -14.97 0.10
CA LEU A 133 -10.98 -13.80 0.73
C LEU A 133 -11.95 -12.99 1.60
N GLN A 134 -13.13 -13.52 1.89
CA GLN A 134 -14.18 -12.81 2.64
C GLN A 134 -13.67 -12.24 3.97
N LYS A 135 -12.86 -13.01 4.71
CA LYS A 135 -12.26 -12.52 5.95
C LYS A 135 -11.37 -11.28 5.77
N VAL A 136 -10.60 -11.22 4.67
CA VAL A 136 -9.75 -10.06 4.37
C VAL A 136 -10.60 -8.82 4.10
N VAL A 137 -11.72 -9.00 3.38
CA VAL A 137 -12.69 -7.93 3.10
C VAL A 137 -13.40 -7.50 4.39
N ASP A 138 -13.89 -8.43 5.19
CA ASP A 138 -14.60 -8.15 6.45
C ASP A 138 -13.72 -7.44 7.47
N ASP A 139 -12.44 -7.83 7.59
CA ASP A 139 -11.50 -7.21 8.51
C ASP A 139 -11.06 -5.81 8.02
N ALA A 140 -11.17 -5.52 6.72
CA ALA A 140 -10.74 -4.26 6.12
C ALA A 140 -11.88 -3.25 5.92
N CYS A 141 -13.10 -3.70 5.65
CA CYS A 141 -14.20 -2.90 5.15
C CYS A 141 -15.28 -2.61 6.19
N SER A 142 -15.81 -1.39 6.17
CA SER A 142 -16.93 -0.93 7.00
C SER A 142 -17.80 0.05 6.23
N PRO A 143 -19.12 0.14 6.53
CA PRO A 143 -19.94 1.22 6.01
C PRO A 143 -19.35 2.59 6.41
N ALA A 144 -19.37 3.56 5.50
CA ALA A 144 -18.89 4.90 5.79
C ALA A 144 -19.66 5.54 6.96
N GLY A 145 -18.92 6.13 7.92
CA GLY A 145 -19.51 6.86 9.05
C GLY A 145 -19.88 6.01 10.27
N TRP A 146 -19.27 4.83 10.42
CA TRP A 146 -19.35 3.97 11.62
C TRP A 146 -18.08 4.05 12.46
#